data_AF-A0A537IF82-F1
#
_entry.id   AF-A0A537IF82-F1
#
_cell.length_a   1.000
_cell.length_b   1.000
_cell.length_c   1.000
_cell.angle_alpha   90.00
_cell.angle_beta   90.00
_cell.angle_gamma   90.00
#
_symmetry.space_group_name_H-M   'P 1'
#
loop_
_entity.id
_entity.type
_entity.pdbx_description
1 polymer ?
#
loop_
_entity_poly.entity_id
_entity_poly.type
_entity_poly.pdbx_seq_one_letter_code
_entity_poly.pdbx_strand_id
1 'polypeptide(L)' 'MFERLRVWRASYELALGVYKATNGFPAAERYGIVSQLRRAAISIPTNIAEGNAILSHR' A
#
# COMPACT_ATOMS: atom_id res chain seq x y z
N MET A 1 -0.66 17.64 -3.35
CA MET A 1 -1.62 16.84 -2.55
C MET A 1 -2.00 15.62 -3.35
N PHE A 2 -1.33 14.50 -3.03
CA PHE A 2 -1.32 13.24 -3.77
C PHE A 2 -2.67 12.52 -3.76
N GLU A 3 -3.54 12.85 -2.81
CA GLU A 3 -4.88 12.32 -2.58
C GLU A 3 -5.84 12.59 -3.75
N ARG A 4 -5.49 13.55 -4.63
CA ARG A 4 -6.19 13.83 -5.88
C ARG A 4 -5.74 12.93 -7.05
N LEU A 5 -4.61 12.24 -6.93
CA LEU A 5 -4.09 11.37 -7.98
C LEU A 5 -4.91 10.07 -8.02
N ARG A 6 -5.49 9.77 -9.19
CA ARG A 6 -6.23 8.52 -9.41
C ARG A 6 -5.38 7.28 -9.13
N VAL A 7 -4.10 7.34 -9.47
CA VAL A 7 -3.14 6.24 -9.24
C VAL A 7 -2.89 6.00 -7.74
N TRP A 8 -2.85 7.07 -6.93
CA TRP A 8 -2.72 6.93 -5.47
C TRP A 8 -3.97 6.29 -4.86
N ARG A 9 -5.16 6.69 -5.29
CA ARG A 9 -6.42 6.08 -4.82
C ARG A 9 -6.50 4.60 -5.19
N ALA A 10 -6.14 4.26 -6.44
CA ALA A 10 -6.14 2.88 -6.90
C ALA A 10 -5.13 2.01 -6.12
N SER A 11 -3.94 2.52 -5.81
CA SER A 11 -2.96 1.78 -5.03
C SER A 11 -3.34 1.67 -3.55
N TYR A 12 -4.02 2.67 -2.99
CA TYR A 12 -4.57 2.58 -1.64
C TYR A 12 -5.67 1.53 -1.53
N GLU A 13 -6.63 1.51 -2.48
CA GLU A 13 -7.65 0.46 -2.55
C GLU A 13 -7.05 -0.94 -2.74
N LEU A 14 -6.00 -1.06 -3.56
CA LEU A 14 -5.24 -2.30 -3.69
C LEU A 14 -4.65 -2.75 -2.34
N ALA A 15 -4.02 -1.84 -1.58
CA ALA A 15 -3.49 -2.15 -0.27
C ALA A 15 -4.59 -2.64 0.69
N LEU A 16 -5.74 -1.96 0.75
CA LEU A 16 -6.89 -2.41 1.53
C LEU A 16 -7.38 -3.80 1.10
N GLY A 17 -7.41 -4.06 -0.21
CA GLY A 17 -7.74 -5.37 -0.78
C GLY A 17 -6.78 -6.47 -0.32
N VAL A 18 -5.47 -6.21 -0.33
CA VAL A 18 -4.45 -7.16 0.16
C VAL A 18 -4.59 -7.43 1.65
N TYR A 19 -4.87 -6.41 2.46
CA TYR A 19 -5.13 -6.60 3.89
C TYR A 19 -6.35 -7.50 4.12
N LYS A 20 -7.44 -7.28 3.38
CA LYS A 20 -8.66 -8.10 3.44
C LYS A 20 -8.39 -9.54 3.00
N ALA A 21 -7.73 -9.73 1.85
CA ALA A 21 -7.44 -11.05 1.30
C ALA A 21 -6.54 -11.90 2.21
N THR A 22 -5.60 -11.25 2.91
CA THR A 22 -4.65 -11.94 3.81
C THR A 22 -5.21 -12.22 5.20
N ASN A 23 -6.41 -11.74 5.56
CA ASN A 23 -7.02 -12.01 6.87
C ASN A 23 -7.37 -13.49 7.09
N GLY A 24 -7.63 -14.24 6.01
CA GLY A 24 -7.98 -15.66 6.09
C GLY A 24 -6.78 -16.62 6.06
N PHE A 25 -5.55 -16.09 6.01
CA PHE A 25 -4.36 -16.93 5.90
C PHE A 25 -4.04 -17.64 7.23
N PRO A 26 -3.36 -18.79 7.20
CA PRO A 26 -2.95 -19.49 8.41
C PRO A 26 -2.15 -18.57 9.35
N ALA A 27 -2.33 -18.72 10.66
CA ALA A 27 -1.63 -17.91 11.65
C ALA A 27 -0.10 -18.02 11.55
N ALA A 28 0.41 -19.19 11.12
CA ALA A 28 1.83 -19.42 10.86
C ALA A 28 2.43 -18.48 9.80
N GLU A 29 1.60 -18.02 8.85
CA GLU A 29 2.02 -17.13 7.76
C GLU A 29 2.01 -15.65 8.13
N ARG A 30 1.55 -15.30 9.33
CA ARG A 30 1.42 -13.90 9.79
C ARG A 30 2.70 -13.10 9.60
N TYR A 31 3.83 -13.68 9.98
CA TYR A 31 5.15 -13.06 9.86
C TYR A 31 5.86 -13.45 8.56
N GLY A 32 5.40 -14.51 7.88
CA GLY A 32 5.84 -14.92 6.56
C GLY A 32 5.14 -14.13 5.45
N ILE A 33 4.37 -14.82 4.60
CA ILE A 33 3.83 -14.23 3.37
C ILE A 33 2.84 -13.09 3.62
N VAL A 34 2.08 -13.12 4.72
CA VAL A 34 1.13 -12.05 5.07
C VAL A 34 1.87 -10.72 5.30
N SER A 35 2.98 -10.76 6.03
CA SER A 35 3.77 -9.56 6.31
C SER A 35 4.39 -8.99 5.03
N GLN A 36 4.89 -9.85 4.15
CA GLN A 36 5.50 -9.46 2.88
C GLN A 36 4.48 -8.81 1.94
N LEU A 37 3.31 -9.45 1.75
CA LEU A 37 2.25 -8.93 0.89
C LEU A 37 1.74 -7.58 1.37
N ARG A 38 1.47 -7.43 2.68
CA ARG A 38 0.97 -6.17 3.24
C ARG A 38 1.98 -5.04 3.12
N ARG A 39 3.27 -5.29 3.41
CA ARG A 39 4.35 -4.29 3.25
C ARG A 39 4.55 -3.89 1.80
N ALA A 40 4.55 -4.85 0.88
CA ALA A 40 4.67 -4.56 -0.55
C ALA A 40 3.49 -3.73 -1.06
N ALA A 41 2.26 -4.04 -0.64
CA ALA A 41 1.07 -3.33 -1.10
C ALA A 41 1.02 -1.88 -0.56
N ILE A 42 1.33 -1.67 0.73
CA ILE A 42 1.29 -0.32 1.33
C ILE A 42 2.46 0.57 0.88
N SER A 43 3.57 0.00 0.39
CA SER A 43 4.69 0.80 -0.11
C SER A 43 4.32 1.59 -1.36
N ILE A 44 3.39 1.09 -2.19
CA ILE A 44 2.98 1.75 -3.45
C ILE A 44 2.36 3.14 -3.20
N PRO A 45 1.25 3.29 -2.43
CA PRO A 45 0.67 4.61 -2.15
C PRO A 45 1.64 5.52 -1.38
N THR A 46 2.49 4.95 -0.51
CA THR A 46 3.47 5.71 0.28
C THR A 46 4.54 6.34 -0.61
N ASN A 47 5.11 5.58 -1.55
CA ASN A 47 6.09 6.11 -2.51
C ASN A 47 5.48 7.18 -3.44
N ILE A 48 4.21 7.03 -3.84
CA ILE A 48 3.51 8.05 -4.64
C ILE A 48 3.32 9.34 -3.84
N ALA A 49 2.93 9.23 -2.57
CA ALA A 49 2.77 10.38 -1.68
C ALA A 49 4.11 11.12 -1.46
N GLU A 50 5.18 10.37 -1.20
CA GLU A 50 6.53 10.90 -1.04
C GLU A 50 7.02 11.61 -2.32
N GLY A 51 6.89 10.97 -3.49
CA GLY A 51 7.25 11.58 -4.77
C GLY A 51 6.46 12.86 -5.07
N ASN A 52 5.16 12.90 -4.75
CA ASN A 52 4.36 14.11 -4.90
C ASN A 52 4.83 15.22 -3.95
N ALA A 53 5.16 14.90 -2.70
CA ALA A 53 5.67 15.85 -1.74
C ALA A 53 7.00 16.47 -2.22
N ILE A 54 7.92 15.66 -2.74
CA ILE A 54 9.20 16.12 -3.30
C ILE A 54 8.99 17.09 -4.48
N LEU A 55 8.13 16.75 -5.43
CA LEU A 55 7.82 17.62 -6.58
C LEU A 55 7.13 18.92 -6.18
N SER A 56 6.42 18.93 -5.06
CA SER A 56 5.74 20.13 -4.55
C SER A 56 6.68 21.09 -3.82
N HIS A 57 7.89 20.65 -3.45
CA HIS A 57 8.93 21.46 -2.78
C HIS A 57 10.05 21.91 -3.74
N ARG A 58 9.92 21.63 -5.03
CA ARG A 58 10.77 22.17 -6.10
C ARG A 58 10.02 23.23 -6.87
#